data_AF-A0A0E4BRQ9-F1
#
_entry.id   AF-A0A0E4BRQ9-F1
#
_cell.length_a   1.000
_cell.length_b   1.000
_cell.length_c   1.000
_cell.angle_alpha   90.00
_cell.angle_beta   90.00
_cell.angle_gamma   90.00
#
_symmetry.space_group_name_H-M   'P 1'
#
loop_
_entity.id
_entity.type
_entity.pdbx_description
1 polymer ?
#
loop_
_entity_poly.entity_id
_entity_poly.type
_entity_poly.pdbx_seq_one_letter_code
_entity_poly.pdbx_strand_id
1 'polypeptide(L)'
;MSAKDRKQANTKLNVSDDDERLILATGRYIGEGFDDARLDTLFLTMPIAWKGTLAQYVGRLHRQHDGKRDVLVVDYVDNTVPVLARMAAKRRAGYRALGYVIE
;
A
#
# COMPACT_ATOMS: atom_id res chain seq x y z
N MET A 1 -5.59 -8.82 15.77
CA MET A 1 -6.90 -9.06 15.15
C MET A 1 -7.18 -10.55 15.21
N SER A 2 -8.31 -10.99 15.77
CA SER A 2 -8.64 -12.42 15.83
C SER A 2 -8.94 -12.95 14.42
N ALA A 3 -8.89 -14.27 14.23
CA ALA A 3 -9.27 -14.88 12.96
C ALA A 3 -10.73 -14.54 12.56
N LYS A 4 -11.61 -14.37 13.56
CA LYS A 4 -13.01 -13.98 13.37
C LYS A 4 -13.12 -12.54 12.84
N ASP A 5 -12.42 -11.60 13.48
CA ASP A 5 -12.43 -10.19 13.06
C ASP A 5 -11.87 -10.04 11.64
N ARG A 6 -10.82 -10.80 11.31
CA ARG A 6 -10.26 -10.85 9.95
C ARG A 6 -11.29 -11.31 8.92
N LYS A 7 -12.00 -12.39 9.22
CA LYS A 7 -13.04 -12.92 8.34
C LYS A 7 -14.16 -11.90 8.14
N GLN A 8 -14.60 -11.24 9.20
CA GLN A 8 -15.62 -10.19 9.13
C GLN A 8 -15.15 -8.99 8.30
N ALA A 9 -13.91 -8.54 8.48
CA ALA A 9 -13.34 -7.47 7.67
C ALA A 9 -13.32 -7.86 6.17
N ASN A 10 -12.87 -9.07 5.84
CA ASN A 10 -12.87 -9.53 4.45
C ASN A 10 -14.28 -9.66 3.86
N THR A 11 -15.28 -10.10 4.64
CA THR A 11 -16.67 -10.12 4.16
C THR A 11 -17.18 -8.72 3.83
N LYS A 12 -16.81 -7.70 4.60
CA LYS A 12 -17.19 -6.30 4.33
C LYS A 12 -16.55 -5.72 3.07
N LEU A 13 -15.47 -6.33 2.57
CA LEU A 13 -14.83 -5.92 1.32
C LEU A 13 -15.56 -6.46 0.08
N ASN A 14 -16.47 -7.41 0.27
CA ASN A 14 -17.28 -7.99 -0.79
C ASN A 14 -18.49 -7.09 -1.12
N VAL A 15 -18.18 -5.90 -1.65
CA VAL A 15 -19.15 -4.93 -2.20
C VAL A 15 -19.01 -4.88 -3.73
N SER A 16 -19.97 -4.24 -4.43
CA SER A 16 -19.98 -4.16 -5.90
C SER A 16 -18.68 -3.55 -6.42
N ASP A 17 -18.27 -3.86 -7.65
CA ASP A 17 -17.04 -3.28 -8.23
C ASP A 17 -17.11 -1.76 -8.37
N ASP A 18 -18.32 -1.22 -8.57
CA ASP A 18 -18.57 0.22 -8.66
C ASP A 18 -18.59 0.93 -7.29
N ASP A 19 -18.58 0.18 -6.18
CA ASP A 19 -18.62 0.77 -4.84
C ASP A 19 -17.22 1.20 -4.38
N GLU A 20 -17.12 2.44 -3.90
CA GLU A 20 -15.91 2.97 -3.29
C GLU A 20 -15.52 2.18 -2.03
N ARG A 21 -14.20 2.00 -1.84
CA ARG A 21 -13.64 1.28 -0.70
C ARG A 21 -12.39 1.95 -0.18
N LEU A 22 -12.30 2.00 1.15
CA LEU A 22 -11.10 2.39 1.87
C LEU A 22 -10.73 1.29 2.87
N ILE A 23 -9.46 0.90 2.85
CA ILE A 23 -8.91 -0.11 3.76
C ILE A 23 -7.86 0.54 4.64
N LEU A 24 -8.04 0.42 5.95
CA LEU A 24 -7.05 0.76 6.95
C LEU A 24 -6.45 -0.52 7.51
N ALA A 25 -5.15 -0.70 7.32
CA ALA A 25 -4.46 -1.91 7.73
C ALA A 25 -3.06 -1.61 8.25
N THR A 26 -2.59 -2.49 9.14
CA THR A 26 -1.21 -2.45 9.61
C THR A 26 -0.27 -3.08 8.59
N GLY A 27 1.00 -2.73 8.66
CA GLY A 27 1.99 -3.22 7.71
C GLY A 27 2.13 -4.75 7.63
N ARG A 28 1.99 -5.45 8.77
CA ARG A 28 2.01 -6.93 8.79
C ARG A 28 0.84 -7.53 8.01
N TYR A 29 -0.34 -6.91 8.10
CA TYR A 29 -1.55 -7.41 7.45
C TYR A 29 -1.51 -7.22 5.93
N ILE A 30 -1.06 -6.06 5.44
CA ILE A 30 -0.91 -5.82 3.99
C ILE A 30 0.25 -6.63 3.40
N GLY A 31 1.32 -6.83 4.18
CA GLY A 31 2.48 -7.62 3.76
C GLY A 31 2.14 -9.09 3.49
N GLU A 32 1.24 -9.68 4.27
CA GLU A 32 0.97 -11.12 4.26
C GLU A 32 -0.49 -11.45 3.91
N GLY A 33 -0.71 -12.08 2.76
CA GLY A 33 -1.97 -12.78 2.45
C GLY A 33 -3.19 -11.91 2.14
N PHE A 34 -3.05 -10.59 2.07
CA PHE A 34 -4.12 -9.71 1.58
C PHE A 34 -4.15 -9.69 0.05
N ASP A 35 -5.31 -10.04 -0.53
CA ASP A 35 -5.53 -10.08 -1.97
C ASP A 35 -6.82 -9.38 -2.36
N ASP A 36 -6.69 -8.18 -2.91
CA ASP A 36 -7.77 -7.49 -3.60
C ASP A 36 -7.16 -6.83 -4.84
N ALA A 37 -7.64 -7.24 -6.02
CA ALA A 37 -7.10 -6.79 -7.29
C ALA A 37 -7.52 -5.35 -7.63
N ARG A 38 -8.51 -4.76 -6.95
CA ARG A 38 -9.01 -3.41 -7.25
C ARG A 38 -8.15 -2.29 -6.67
N LEU A 39 -7.29 -2.59 -5.69
CA LEU A 39 -6.44 -1.58 -5.07
C LEU A 39 -5.58 -0.86 -6.11
N ASP A 40 -5.78 0.44 -6.25
CA ASP A 40 -5.07 1.31 -7.18
C ASP A 40 -4.27 2.42 -6.47
N THR A 41 -4.56 2.67 -5.19
CA THR A 41 -3.95 3.76 -4.42
C THR A 41 -3.47 3.31 -3.05
N LEU A 42 -2.22 3.68 -2.69
CA LEU A 42 -1.61 3.41 -1.40
C LEU A 42 -1.26 4.70 -0.69
N PHE A 43 -1.86 4.91 0.49
CA PHE A 43 -1.44 5.96 1.42
C PHE A 43 -0.43 5.38 2.40
N LEU A 44 0.86 5.63 2.18
CA LEU A 44 1.93 5.16 3.05
C LEU A 44 2.19 6.17 4.17
N THR A 45 1.61 5.91 5.33
CA THR A 45 1.73 6.75 6.54
C THR A 45 2.73 6.19 7.56
N MET A 46 3.34 5.04 7.29
CA MET A 46 4.25 4.35 8.19
C MET A 46 5.71 4.59 7.80
N PRO A 47 6.61 4.78 8.78
CA PRO A 47 8.03 4.93 8.52
C PRO A 47 8.65 3.57 8.22
N ILE A 48 8.55 3.11 6.97
CA ILE A 48 9.27 1.94 6.47
C ILE A 48 10.45 2.37 5.59
N ALA A 49 11.49 1.54 5.53
CA ALA A 49 12.66 1.79 4.69
C ALA A 49 13.24 0.53 4.03
N TRP A 50 12.73 -0.66 4.38
CA TRP A 50 13.19 -1.90 3.77
C TRP A 50 12.57 -2.07 2.38
N LYS A 51 13.42 -2.26 1.37
CA LYS A 51 13.01 -2.37 -0.04
C LYS A 51 12.01 -3.52 -0.26
N GLY A 52 12.16 -4.63 0.46
CA GLY A 52 11.26 -5.77 0.36
C GLY A 52 9.84 -5.45 0.82
N THR A 53 9.67 -4.79 1.96
CA THR A 53 8.34 -4.34 2.43
C THR A 53 7.72 -3.37 1.45
N LEU A 54 8.50 -2.42 0.93
CA LEU A 54 8.00 -1.46 -0.04
C LEU A 54 7.47 -2.16 -1.30
N ALA A 55 8.27 -3.07 -1.87
CA ALA A 55 7.91 -3.86 -3.03
C ALA A 55 6.67 -4.74 -2.77
N GLN A 56 6.56 -5.33 -1.57
CA GLN A 56 5.38 -6.10 -1.17
C GLN A 56 4.13 -5.23 -1.14
N TYR A 57 4.21 -4.01 -0.59
CA TYR A 57 3.06 -3.12 -0.49
C TYR A 57 2.63 -2.64 -1.86
N VAL A 58 3.55 -2.07 -2.65
CA VAL A 58 3.21 -1.58 -3.99
C VAL A 58 2.82 -2.70 -4.95
N GLY A 59 3.38 -3.89 -4.77
CA GLY A 59 3.00 -5.08 -5.54
C GLY A 59 1.53 -5.48 -5.37
N ARG A 60 0.89 -5.12 -4.25
CA ARG A 60 -0.56 -5.33 -4.09
C ARG A 60 -1.38 -4.49 -5.05
N LEU A 61 -0.88 -3.32 -5.43
CA LEU A 61 -1.54 -2.41 -6.34
C LEU A 61 -1.39 -2.84 -7.80
N HIS A 62 -0.34 -3.59 -8.13
CA HIS A 62 -0.04 -3.99 -9.51
C HIS A 62 -0.85 -5.20 -10.01
N ARG A 63 -1.80 -5.71 -9.21
CA ARG A 63 -2.71 -6.77 -9.67
C ARG A 63 -3.63 -6.24 -10.77
N GLN A 64 -3.85 -7.03 -11.81
CA GLN A 64 -4.71 -6.66 -12.94
C GLN A 64 -6.18 -6.62 -12.53
N HIS A 65 -6.89 -5.59 -12.98
CA HIS A 65 -8.33 -5.42 -12.79
C HIS A 65 -8.86 -4.50 -13.90
N ASP A 66 -9.99 -4.82 -14.50
CA ASP A 66 -10.49 -4.14 -15.72
C ASP A 66 -10.71 -2.63 -15.52
N GLY A 67 -11.18 -2.23 -14.32
CA GLY A 67 -11.39 -0.82 -13.99
C GLY A 67 -10.12 -0.03 -13.63
N LYS A 68 -8.96 -0.68 -13.50
CA LYS A 68 -7.73 -0.04 -13.01
C LYS A 68 -6.90 0.52 -14.16
N ARG A 69 -6.70 1.84 -14.14
CA ARG A 69 -5.94 2.56 -15.17
C ARG A 69 -4.54 2.90 -14.70
N ASP A 70 -4.44 3.47 -13.50
CA ASP A 70 -3.21 3.97 -12.93
C ASP A 70 -2.99 3.40 -11.52
N VAL A 71 -1.75 3.45 -11.05
CA VAL A 71 -1.40 3.12 -9.67
C VAL A 71 -0.73 4.31 -9.00
N LEU A 72 -1.26 4.73 -7.86
CA LEU A 72 -0.79 5.87 -7.11
C LEU A 72 -0.24 5.46 -5.74
N VAL A 73 0.88 6.07 -5.35
CA VAL A 73 1.41 5.98 -3.98
C VAL A 73 1.54 7.38 -3.41
N VAL A 74 0.81 7.66 -2.34
CA VAL A 74 0.95 8.88 -1.54
C VAL A 74 1.85 8.56 -0.36
N ASP A 75 3.11 8.97 -0.44
CA ASP A 75 4.12 8.74 0.62
C ASP A 75 4.19 9.94 1.57
N TYR A 76 3.76 9.77 2.81
CA TYR A 76 3.85 10.80 3.83
C TYR A 76 5.27 10.89 4.38
N VAL A 77 5.87 12.07 4.26
CA VAL A 77 7.26 12.32 4.64
C VAL A 77 7.33 13.45 5.67
N ASP A 78 8.05 13.19 6.75
CA ASP A 78 8.47 14.20 7.71
C ASP A 78 9.97 14.46 7.52
N ASN A 79 10.31 15.62 6.95
CA ASN A 79 11.69 16.05 6.73
C ASN A 79 12.31 16.71 7.97
N THR A 80 11.51 17.07 8.98
CA THR A 80 11.99 17.73 10.19
C THR A 80 12.66 16.75 11.14
N VAL A 81 12.33 15.45 11.02
CA VAL A 81 12.91 14.37 11.80
C VAL A 81 14.00 13.65 10.97
N PRO A 82 15.30 13.78 11.30
CA PRO A 82 16.39 13.30 10.45
C PRO A 82 16.34 11.80 10.10
N VAL A 83 15.87 10.96 11.04
CA VAL A 83 15.72 9.52 10.77
C VAL A 83 14.61 9.26 9.74
N LEU A 84 13.48 9.97 9.82
CA LEU A 84 12.36 9.81 8.89
C LEU A 84 12.71 10.32 7.49
N ALA A 85 13.44 11.45 7.40
CA ALA A 85 13.96 11.97 6.15
C ALA A 85 14.86 10.95 5.41
N ARG A 86 15.78 10.29 6.15
CA ARG A 86 16.64 9.23 5.59
C ARG A 86 15.85 8.02 5.11
N MET A 87 14.78 7.65 5.82
CA MET A 87 13.88 6.56 5.42
C MET A 87 13.12 6.90 4.15
N ALA A 88 12.59 8.12 4.04
CA ALA A 88 11.94 8.61 2.83
C ALA A 88 12.90 8.65 1.63
N ALA A 89 14.16 9.03 1.82
CA ALA A 89 15.17 8.98 0.76
C ALA A 89 15.38 7.54 0.23
N LYS A 90 15.42 6.55 1.14
CA LYS A 90 15.49 5.12 0.76
C LYS A 90 14.24 4.67 0.00
N ARG A 91 13.04 5.10 0.43
CA ARG A 91 11.80 4.79 -0.28
C ARG A 91 11.76 5.38 -1.68
N ARG A 92 12.17 6.65 -1.86
CA ARG A 92 12.28 7.29 -3.18
C ARG A 92 13.17 6.51 -4.15
N ALA A 93 14.33 6.01 -3.69
CA ALA A 93 15.16 5.14 -4.50
C ALA A 93 14.46 3.80 -4.83
N GLY A 94 13.71 3.24 -3.88
CA GLY A 94 12.90 2.05 -4.06
C GLY A 94 11.79 2.21 -5.11
N TYR A 95 11.01 3.30 -5.05
CA TYR A 95 9.96 3.61 -6.02
C TYR A 95 10.52 3.71 -7.44
N ARG A 96 11.62 4.46 -7.64
CA ARG A 96 12.27 4.57 -8.96
C ARG A 96 12.72 3.22 -9.50
N ALA A 97 13.29 2.37 -8.65
CA ALA A 97 13.72 1.02 -9.03
C ALA A 97 12.53 0.09 -9.39
N LEU A 98 11.31 0.44 -8.97
CA LEU A 98 10.07 -0.26 -9.27
C LEU A 98 9.31 0.35 -10.46
N GLY A 99 9.87 1.38 -11.11
CA GLY A 99 9.29 2.02 -12.29
C GLY A 99 8.35 3.20 -12.00
N TYR A 100 8.22 3.62 -10.74
CA TYR A 100 7.40 4.77 -10.39
C TYR A 100 8.08 6.08 -10.78
N VAL A 101 7.29 7.00 -11.33
CA VAL A 101 7.63 8.42 -11.45
C VAL A 101 7.25 9.09 -10.15
N ILE A 102 8.10 10.00 -9.68
CA ILE A 102 7.87 10.78 -8.45
C ILE A 102 7.65 12.22 -8.87
N GLU A 103 6.49 12.75 -8.50
CA GLU A 103 6.08 14.14 -8.72
C GLU A 103 6.33 15.00 -7.47
#